data_AF-A0A9P3KIX7-F1
#
_entry.id   AF-A0A9P3KIX7-F1
#
_cell.length_a   1.000
_cell.length_b   1.000
_cell.length_c   1.000
_cell.angle_alpha   90.00
_cell.angle_beta   90.00
_cell.angle_gamma   90.00
#
_symmetry.space_group_name_H-M   'P 1'
#
loop_
_entity.id
_entity.type
_entity.pdbx_description
1 polymer ?
#
loop_
_entity_poly.entity_id
_entity_poly.type
_entity_poly.pdbx_seq_one_letter_code
_entity_poly.pdbx_strand_id
1 'polypeptide(L)'
;MTHLDRVAQDYRVHRDEIHSKLVAIMRERLLVHLRSLPGVADGYCRPDDSPAEQQPSNFARALTKEVGVLHRILSPLLLEADLRSIFSRVVALFHVQLADSFSKIDTPTPQSKRRMYRDVDLILQCMRSLPGNILASSFEGRQRELDQFVVSRFGNSPPP
;
A
#
# COMPACT_ATOMS: atom_id res chain seq x y z
N MET A 1 13.43 -26.69 -29.64
CA MET A 1 12.61 -25.49 -29.35
C MET A 1 11.87 -25.13 -30.61
N THR A 2 10.56 -25.35 -30.62
CA THR A 2 9.66 -25.13 -31.76
C THR A 2 9.34 -23.63 -31.91
N HIS A 3 8.79 -23.21 -33.05
CA HIS A 3 8.37 -21.81 -33.26
C HIS A 3 7.33 -21.37 -32.22
N LEU A 4 6.42 -22.28 -31.82
CA LEU A 4 5.44 -22.06 -30.76
C LEU A 4 6.11 -21.79 -29.40
N ASP A 5 7.15 -22.56 -29.05
CA ASP A 5 7.89 -22.36 -27.79
C ASP A 5 8.55 -20.98 -27.74
N ARG A 6 9.08 -20.50 -28.87
CA ARG A 6 9.69 -19.16 -28.98
C ARG A 6 8.65 -18.07 -28.76
N VAL A 7 7.52 -18.14 -29.47
CA VAL A 7 6.43 -17.15 -29.34
C VAL A 7 5.87 -17.12 -27.91
N ALA A 8 5.69 -18.29 -27.29
CA ALA A 8 5.21 -18.37 -25.91
C ALA A 8 6.21 -17.73 -24.92
N GLN A 9 7.51 -17.92 -25.15
CA GLN A 9 8.55 -17.31 -24.33
C GLN A 9 8.57 -15.78 -24.50
N ASP A 10 8.53 -15.28 -25.73
CA ASP A 10 8.54 -13.85 -26.02
C ASP A 10 7.33 -13.15 -25.40
N TYR A 11 6.15 -13.77 -25.49
CA TYR A 11 4.94 -13.29 -24.83
C TYR A 11 5.11 -13.20 -23.31
N ARG A 12 5.64 -14.25 -22.67
CA ARG A 12 5.86 -14.27 -21.22
C ARG A 12 6.81 -13.17 -20.77
N VAL A 13 7.93 -13.01 -21.47
CA VAL A 13 8.93 -11.96 -21.17
C VAL A 13 8.28 -10.58 -21.28
N HIS A 14 7.61 -10.30 -22.40
CA HIS A 14 6.98 -9.00 -22.60
C HIS A 14 5.90 -8.69 -21.56
N ARG A 15 5.09 -9.69 -21.21
CA ARG A 15 4.09 -9.57 -20.14
C ARG A 15 4.74 -9.24 -18.80
N ASP A 16 5.81 -9.94 -18.43
CA ASP A 16 6.52 -9.70 -17.16
C ASP A 16 7.19 -8.31 -17.12
N GLU A 17 7.65 -7.79 -18.26
CA GLU A 17 8.12 -6.41 -18.41
C GLU A 17 6.99 -5.40 -18.17
N ILE A 18 5.81 -5.61 -18.77
CA ILE A 18 4.63 -4.75 -18.55
C ILE A 18 4.24 -4.76 -17.07
N HIS A 19 4.15 -5.94 -16.46
CA HIS A 19 3.83 -6.06 -15.03
C HIS A 19 4.84 -5.29 -14.18
N SER A 20 6.13 -5.39 -14.50
CA SER A 20 7.18 -4.70 -13.77
C SER A 20 7.10 -3.17 -13.92
N LYS A 21 6.73 -2.67 -15.10
CA LYS A 21 6.48 -1.24 -15.32
C LYS A 21 5.29 -0.73 -14.49
N LEU A 22 4.19 -1.50 -14.44
CA LEU A 22 3.01 -1.14 -13.63
C LEU A 22 3.36 -1.05 -12.13
N VAL A 23 4.14 -2.00 -11.62
CA VAL A 23 4.64 -1.97 -10.23
C VAL A 23 5.57 -0.78 -10.00
N ALA A 24 6.45 -0.45 -10.95
CA ALA A 24 7.35 0.70 -10.85
C ALA A 24 6.59 2.03 -10.81
N ILE A 25 5.55 2.19 -11.63
CA ILE A 25 4.67 3.38 -11.61
C ILE A 25 4.02 3.52 -10.23
N MET A 26 3.51 2.43 -9.65
CA MET A 26 2.92 2.48 -8.31
C MET A 26 3.95 2.79 -7.22
N ARG A 27 5.20 2.35 -7.39
CA ARG A 27 6.30 2.75 -6.51
C ARG A 27 6.55 4.24 -6.56
N GLU A 28 6.66 4.81 -7.76
CA GLU A 28 6.87 6.24 -7.94
C GLU A 28 5.72 7.06 -7.34
N ARG A 29 4.48 6.61 -7.55
CA ARG A 29 3.28 7.22 -6.95
C ARG A 29 3.34 7.19 -5.43
N LEU A 30 3.65 6.03 -4.84
CA LEU A 30 3.83 5.92 -3.39
C LEU A 30 4.89 6.88 -2.88
N LEU A 31 6.06 6.94 -3.54
CA LEU A 31 7.15 7.83 -3.14
C LEU A 31 6.75 9.32 -3.21
N VAL A 32 5.93 9.73 -4.17
CA VAL A 32 5.39 11.10 -4.24
C VAL A 32 4.55 11.41 -2.99
N HIS A 33 3.64 10.51 -2.61
CA HIS A 33 2.85 10.68 -1.38
C HIS A 33 3.74 10.71 -0.14
N LEU A 34 4.70 9.79 -0.03
CA LEU A 34 5.61 9.69 1.12
C LEU A 34 6.45 10.96 1.34
N ARG A 35 6.77 11.72 0.28
CA ARG A 35 7.44 13.03 0.42
C ARG A 35 6.59 14.06 1.17
N SER A 36 5.27 13.95 1.11
CA SER A 36 4.36 14.85 1.84
C SER A 36 4.09 14.40 3.28
N LEU A 37 4.43 13.15 3.61
CA LEU A 37 4.11 12.52 4.90
C LEU A 37 4.69 13.28 6.12
N PRO A 38 5.91 13.85 6.10
CA PRO A 38 6.41 14.65 7.24
C PRO A 38 5.49 15.84 7.57
N GLY A 39 5.01 16.57 6.56
CA GLY A 39 4.10 17.70 6.78
C GLY A 39 2.70 17.26 7.26
N VAL A 40 2.27 16.06 6.89
CA VAL A 40 1.06 15.44 7.45
C VAL A 40 1.26 15.08 8.92
N ALA A 41 2.44 14.54 9.26
CA ALA A 41 2.81 14.16 10.61
C ALA A 41 2.85 15.34 11.59
N ASP A 42 3.33 16.50 11.15
CA ASP A 42 3.29 17.75 11.93
C ASP A 42 1.84 18.11 12.33
N GLY A 43 0.87 17.74 11.49
CA GLY A 43 -0.56 17.93 11.75
C GLY A 43 -1.18 16.93 12.72
N TYR A 44 -0.52 15.82 13.05
CA TYR A 44 -1.07 14.80 13.94
C TYR A 44 -1.18 15.27 15.40
N CYS A 45 -0.34 16.22 15.81
CA CYS A 45 -0.36 16.78 17.17
C CYS A 45 -1.35 17.94 17.34
N ARG A 46 -1.99 18.41 16.26
CA ARG A 46 -2.97 19.51 16.34
C ARG A 46 -4.30 19.02 16.94
N PRO A 47 -5.02 19.85 17.72
CA PRO A 47 -6.34 19.51 18.26
C PRO A 47 -7.34 19.00 17.20
N ASP A 48 -8.26 18.14 17.63
CA ASP A 48 -9.42 17.66 16.85
C ASP A 48 -10.59 18.57 17.21
N ASP A 49 -10.56 19.81 16.73
CA ASP A 49 -11.58 20.81 17.01
C ASP A 49 -12.81 20.62 16.11
N SER A 50 -12.69 19.81 15.05
CA SER A 50 -13.79 19.56 14.10
C SER A 50 -13.99 18.08 13.72
N PRO A 51 -15.22 17.68 13.35
CA PRO A 51 -15.49 16.33 12.83
C PRO A 51 -14.71 15.98 11.55
N ALA A 52 -14.31 16.98 10.77
CA ALA A 52 -13.52 16.79 9.55
C ALA A 52 -12.10 16.29 9.87
N GLU A 53 -11.57 16.60 11.05
CA GLU A 53 -10.26 16.17 11.52
C GLU A 53 -10.29 14.73 12.11
N GLN A 54 -11.49 14.20 12.31
CA GLN A 54 -11.72 12.79 12.64
C GLN A 54 -11.68 11.86 11.42
N GLN A 55 -11.39 12.37 10.22
CA GLN A 55 -11.21 11.58 9.01
C GLN A 55 -9.73 11.16 8.82
N PRO A 56 -9.44 10.11 8.03
CA PRO A 56 -8.07 9.83 7.57
C PRO A 56 -7.52 11.02 6.79
N SER A 57 -6.22 11.26 6.83
CA SER A 57 -5.59 12.41 6.17
C SER A 57 -5.79 12.40 4.64
N ASN A 58 -5.60 13.58 4.02
CA ASN A 58 -5.58 13.69 2.57
C ASN A 58 -4.54 12.76 1.93
N PHE A 59 -3.39 12.54 2.59
CA PHE A 59 -2.37 11.61 2.13
C PHE A 59 -2.92 10.18 2.03
N ALA A 60 -3.53 9.66 3.10
CA ALA A 60 -4.05 8.30 3.12
C ALA A 60 -5.20 8.11 2.11
N ARG A 61 -6.10 9.09 2.01
CA ARG A 61 -7.22 9.07 1.06
C ARG A 61 -6.75 9.17 -0.40
N ALA A 62 -5.76 10.00 -0.69
CA ALA A 62 -5.24 10.16 -2.05
C ALA A 62 -4.49 8.90 -2.51
N LEU A 63 -3.64 8.33 -1.64
CA LEU A 63 -2.91 7.10 -1.93
C LEU A 63 -3.87 5.93 -2.22
N THR A 64 -4.86 5.70 -1.34
CA THR A 64 -5.85 4.63 -1.53
C THR A 64 -6.74 4.84 -2.75
N LYS A 65 -7.07 6.11 -3.08
CA LYS A 65 -7.79 6.45 -4.32
C LYS A 65 -6.98 6.09 -5.57
N GLU A 66 -5.70 6.42 -5.63
CA GLU A 66 -4.85 6.10 -6.79
C GLU A 66 -4.71 4.58 -6.98
N VAL A 67 -4.55 3.83 -5.90
CA VAL A 67 -4.55 2.35 -5.91
C VAL A 67 -5.87 1.82 -6.47
N GLY A 68 -7.01 2.35 -6.00
CA GLY A 68 -8.34 1.97 -6.51
C GLY A 68 -8.54 2.29 -7.99
N VAL A 69 -8.02 3.42 -8.46
CA VAL A 69 -8.05 3.80 -9.88
C VAL A 69 -7.23 2.81 -10.72
N LEU A 70 -6.03 2.44 -10.27
CA LEU A 70 -5.22 1.43 -10.98
C LEU A 70 -5.97 0.10 -11.09
N HIS A 71 -6.53 -0.39 -9.99
CA HIS A 71 -7.28 -1.65 -9.98
C HIS A 71 -8.45 -1.60 -10.94
N ARG A 72 -9.24 -0.51 -10.91
CA ARG A 72 -10.39 -0.31 -11.81
C ARG A 72 -9.99 -0.30 -13.28
N ILE A 73 -8.84 0.30 -13.62
CA ILE A 73 -8.35 0.36 -15.00
C ILE A 73 -7.81 -1.00 -15.46
N LEU A 74 -7.06 -1.71 -14.62
CA LEU A 74 -6.42 -2.96 -15.00
C LEU A 74 -7.37 -4.17 -14.98
N SER A 75 -8.34 -4.18 -14.07
CA SER A 75 -9.26 -5.31 -13.88
C SER A 75 -9.99 -5.75 -15.17
N PRO A 76 -10.51 -4.86 -16.04
CA PRO A 76 -11.12 -5.28 -17.30
C PRO A 76 -10.10 -5.60 -18.41
N LEU A 77 -8.82 -5.26 -18.24
CA LEU A 77 -7.78 -5.39 -19.28
C LEU A 77 -6.93 -6.66 -19.14
N LEU A 78 -6.83 -7.21 -17.93
CA LEU A 78 -5.92 -8.29 -17.59
C LEU A 78 -6.66 -9.52 -17.09
N LEU A 79 -6.05 -10.69 -17.30
CA LEU A 79 -6.51 -11.93 -16.68
C LEU A 79 -6.35 -11.85 -15.16
N GLU A 80 -7.21 -12.55 -14.43
CA GLU A 80 -7.20 -12.56 -12.96
C GLU A 80 -5.82 -12.96 -12.38
N ALA A 81 -5.14 -13.92 -13.02
CA ALA A 81 -3.81 -14.35 -12.61
C ALA A 81 -2.75 -13.24 -12.76
N ASP A 82 -2.82 -12.46 -13.82
CA ASP A 82 -1.90 -11.36 -14.10
C ASP A 82 -2.18 -10.17 -13.15
N LEU A 83 -3.46 -9.84 -12.96
CA LEU A 83 -3.91 -8.84 -12.01
C LEU A 83 -3.43 -9.17 -10.58
N ARG A 84 -3.60 -10.43 -10.16
CA ARG A 84 -3.11 -10.95 -8.88
C ARG A 84 -1.59 -10.84 -8.75
N SER A 85 -0.84 -11.18 -9.80
CA SER A 85 0.62 -11.10 -9.81
C SER A 85 1.11 -9.65 -9.62
N ILE A 86 0.50 -8.69 -10.32
CA ILE A 86 0.81 -7.27 -10.19
C ILE A 86 0.49 -6.78 -8.78
N PHE A 87 -0.73 -6.99 -8.29
CA PHE A 87 -1.14 -6.44 -6.99
C PHE A 87 -0.43 -7.11 -5.81
N SER A 88 -0.05 -8.38 -5.90
CA SER A 88 0.79 -9.01 -4.86
C SER A 88 2.15 -8.31 -4.73
N ARG A 89 2.76 -7.92 -5.85
CA ARG A 89 4.03 -7.15 -5.86
C ARG A 89 3.84 -5.73 -5.34
N VAL A 90 2.74 -5.06 -5.70
CA VAL A 90 2.40 -3.71 -5.20
C VAL A 90 2.18 -3.73 -3.69
N VAL A 91 1.40 -4.68 -3.18
CA VAL A 91 1.15 -4.83 -1.74
C VAL A 91 2.45 -5.07 -0.98
N ALA A 92 3.29 -6.01 -1.44
CA ALA A 92 4.59 -6.27 -0.83
C ALA A 92 5.47 -5.01 -0.75
N LEU A 93 5.54 -4.26 -1.85
CA LEU A 93 6.27 -2.99 -1.90
C LEU A 93 5.72 -1.97 -0.90
N PHE A 94 4.39 -1.84 -0.83
CA PHE A 94 3.71 -0.89 0.05
C PHE A 94 3.97 -1.21 1.52
N HIS A 95 3.87 -2.47 1.93
CA HIS A 95 4.17 -2.88 3.31
C HIS A 95 5.55 -2.41 3.76
N VAL A 96 6.58 -2.65 2.95
CA VAL A 96 7.97 -2.28 3.27
C VAL A 96 8.13 -0.75 3.34
N GLN A 97 7.71 -0.04 2.30
CA GLN A 97 7.95 1.41 2.18
C GLN A 97 7.14 2.23 3.19
N LEU A 98 5.90 1.82 3.46
CA LEU A 98 5.06 2.49 4.46
C LEU A 98 5.55 2.19 5.87
N ALA A 99 5.90 0.95 6.20
CA ALA A 99 6.41 0.61 7.52
C ALA A 99 7.69 1.39 7.84
N ASP A 100 8.65 1.43 6.91
CA ASP A 100 9.87 2.23 7.03
C ASP A 100 9.55 3.72 7.23
N SER A 101 8.64 4.29 6.42
CA SER A 101 8.32 5.72 6.51
C SER A 101 7.58 6.10 7.80
N PHE A 102 6.59 5.31 8.22
CA PHE A 102 5.86 5.55 9.46
C PHE A 102 6.70 5.29 10.70
N SER A 103 7.68 4.38 10.65
CA SER A 103 8.61 4.13 11.78
C SER A 103 9.44 5.35 12.17
N LYS A 104 9.64 6.28 11.23
CA LYS A 104 10.41 7.52 11.41
C LYS A 104 9.60 8.66 12.02
N ILE A 105 8.26 8.50 12.10
CA ILE A 105 7.37 9.53 12.61
C ILE A 105 7.22 9.35 14.11
N ASP A 106 7.52 10.41 14.86
CA ASP A 106 7.24 10.41 16.28
C ASP A 106 5.78 10.81 16.56
N THR A 107 5.18 10.14 17.54
CA THR A 107 3.79 10.33 17.94
C THR A 107 3.72 10.42 19.46
N PRO A 108 4.13 11.57 20.03
CA PRO A 108 4.30 11.71 21.48
C PRO A 108 2.97 11.77 22.23
N THR A 109 1.89 12.16 21.55
CA THR A 109 0.56 12.33 22.17
C THR A 109 -0.39 11.17 21.80
N PRO A 110 -1.37 10.81 22.66
CA PRO A 110 -2.40 9.83 22.30
C PRO A 110 -3.16 10.20 21.03
N GLN A 111 -3.41 11.49 20.81
CA GLN A 111 -4.06 11.99 19.61
C GLN A 111 -3.24 11.74 18.35
N SER A 112 -1.94 12.04 18.38
CA SER A 112 -1.07 11.80 17.22
C SER A 112 -0.98 10.32 16.86
N LYS A 113 -0.98 9.44 17.88
CA LYS A 113 -1.10 7.99 17.68
C LYS A 113 -2.41 7.60 17.03
N ARG A 114 -3.56 8.12 17.50
CA ARG A 114 -4.87 7.85 16.89
C ARG A 114 -4.96 8.28 15.43
N ARG A 115 -4.45 9.47 15.09
CA ARG A 115 -4.47 9.99 13.72
C ARG A 115 -3.57 9.16 12.79
N MET A 116 -2.37 8.84 13.23
CA MET A 116 -1.47 7.95 12.47
C MET A 116 -2.09 6.57 12.29
N TYR A 117 -2.67 5.98 13.35
CA TYR A 117 -3.35 4.68 13.27
C TYR A 117 -4.46 4.70 12.22
N ARG A 118 -5.31 5.74 12.21
CA ARG A 118 -6.42 5.87 11.26
C ARG A 118 -5.94 5.88 9.80
N ASP A 119 -4.84 6.59 9.53
CA ASP A 119 -4.24 6.62 8.19
C ASP A 119 -3.71 5.26 7.78
N VAL A 120 -2.94 4.62 8.67
CA VAL A 120 -2.36 3.29 8.42
C VAL A 120 -3.45 2.25 8.25
N ASP A 121 -4.51 2.29 9.05
CA ASP A 121 -5.64 1.37 8.98
C ASP A 121 -6.40 1.51 7.65
N LEU A 122 -6.69 2.73 7.20
CA LEU A 122 -7.30 2.95 5.87
C LEU A 122 -6.45 2.33 4.76
N ILE A 123 -5.12 2.53 4.81
CA ILE A 123 -4.21 2.01 3.81
C ILE A 123 -4.16 0.47 3.86
N LEU A 124 -4.10 -0.12 5.06
CA LEU A 124 -4.13 -1.58 5.24
C LEU A 124 -5.44 -2.19 4.73
N GLN A 125 -6.59 -1.58 5.03
CA GLN A 125 -7.89 -2.02 4.51
C GLN A 125 -7.90 -2.00 2.98
N CYS A 126 -7.38 -0.94 2.36
CA CYS A 126 -7.23 -0.86 0.91
C CYS A 126 -6.36 -2.00 0.37
N MET A 127 -5.17 -2.24 0.93
CA MET A 127 -4.30 -3.36 0.51
C MET A 127 -4.97 -4.72 0.67
N ARG A 128 -5.72 -4.94 1.74
CA ARG A 128 -6.48 -6.18 1.99
C ARG A 128 -7.69 -6.36 1.08
N SER A 129 -8.13 -5.32 0.37
CA SER A 129 -9.17 -5.45 -0.65
C SER A 129 -8.63 -5.80 -2.05
N LEU A 130 -7.31 -5.78 -2.24
CA LEU A 130 -6.69 -6.00 -3.55
C LEU A 130 -6.52 -7.50 -3.87
N PRO A 131 -6.61 -7.88 -5.15
CA PRO A 131 -6.36 -9.25 -5.58
C PRO A 131 -4.95 -9.71 -5.20
N GLY A 132 -4.84 -10.86 -4.54
CA GLY A 132 -3.54 -11.48 -4.20
C GLY A 132 -3.07 -11.29 -2.77
N ASN A 133 -3.80 -10.56 -1.93
CA ASN A 133 -3.50 -10.48 -0.50
C ASN A 133 -3.66 -11.82 0.25
N ILE A 134 -4.54 -12.73 -0.20
CA ILE A 134 -4.89 -13.99 0.49
C ILE A 134 -3.82 -15.09 0.31
N LEU A 135 -3.07 -15.10 -0.80
CA LEU A 135 -2.05 -16.13 -1.09
C LEU A 135 -0.64 -15.74 -0.62
N ALA A 136 -0.53 -14.62 0.11
CA ALA A 136 0.67 -14.21 0.84
C ALA A 136 1.09 -15.18 1.97
N SER A 137 0.37 -16.28 2.18
CA SER A 137 0.72 -17.30 3.16
C SER A 137 2.07 -17.99 2.90
N SER A 138 2.64 -17.85 1.70
CA SER A 138 3.96 -18.41 1.35
C SER A 138 5.08 -17.36 1.20
N PHE A 139 4.79 -16.06 1.31
CA PHE A 139 5.79 -14.99 1.27
C PHE A 139 5.98 -14.41 2.68
N GLU A 140 6.64 -15.19 3.53
CA GLU A 140 6.89 -14.85 4.92
C GLU A 140 7.82 -13.61 5.05
N GLY A 141 7.50 -12.73 6.00
CA GLY A 141 8.31 -11.58 6.39
C GLY A 141 7.84 -10.24 5.79
N ARG A 142 8.21 -9.95 4.55
CA ARG A 142 8.11 -8.58 3.98
C ARG A 142 6.70 -8.11 3.68
N GLN A 143 5.78 -9.05 3.41
CA GLN A 143 4.39 -8.73 3.07
C GLN A 143 3.52 -8.37 4.28
N ARG A 144 4.09 -8.30 5.48
CA ARG A 144 3.37 -7.95 6.71
C ARG A 144 4.10 -6.91 7.56
N GLU A 145 5.13 -6.25 7.03
CA GLU A 145 5.91 -5.26 7.79
C GLU A 145 5.03 -4.14 8.34
N LEU A 146 4.08 -3.64 7.54
CA LEU A 146 3.13 -2.63 8.02
C LEU A 146 2.16 -3.18 9.09
N ASP A 147 1.70 -4.43 8.97
CA ASP A 147 0.88 -5.06 10.02
C ASP A 147 1.67 -5.22 11.33
N GLN A 148 2.93 -5.67 11.23
CA GLN A 148 3.83 -5.82 12.36
C GLN A 148 4.13 -4.46 13.01
N PHE A 149 4.33 -3.42 12.19
CA PHE A 149 4.48 -2.05 12.66
C PHE A 149 3.25 -1.61 13.47
N VAL A 150 2.03 -1.86 12.98
CA VAL A 150 0.80 -1.51 13.70
C VAL A 150 0.73 -2.21 15.04
N VAL A 151 0.96 -3.53 15.07
CA VAL A 151 0.95 -4.32 16.30
C VAL A 151 2.02 -3.83 17.28
N SER A 152 3.24 -3.56 16.81
CA SER A 152 4.34 -3.08 17.66
C SER A 152 4.12 -1.67 18.18
N ARG A 153 3.49 -0.78 17.41
CA ARG A 153 3.36 0.64 17.73
C ARG A 153 2.09 0.96 18.52
N PHE A 154 1.00 0.24 18.25
CA PHE A 154 -0.33 0.52 18.81
C PHE A 154 -0.91 -0.64 19.64
N GLY A 155 -0.31 -1.84 19.58
CA GLY A 155 -0.84 -3.04 20.20
C GLY A 155 -1.88 -3.77 19.34
N ASN A 156 -2.58 -4.74 19.95
CA ASN A 156 -3.59 -5.56 19.25
C ASN A 156 -4.98 -4.91 19.15
N SER A 157 -5.16 -3.72 19.73
CA SER A 157 -6.42 -2.98 19.73
C SER A 157 -6.20 -1.55 19.25
N PRO A 158 -7.18 -0.95 18.55
CA PRO A 158 -7.08 0.45 18.14
C PRO A 158 -6.83 1.35 19.35
N PRO A 159 -6.00 2.40 19.21
CA PRO A 159 -5.71 3.32 20.31
C PRO A 159 -6.99 4.03 20.80
N PRO A 160 -7.18 4.19 22.12
CA PRO A 160 -8.35 4.82 22.72
C PRO A 160 -8.45 6.31 22.39
#